data_AF-A0A5U9VSA0-F1
#
_entry.id   AF-A0A5U9VSA0-F1
#
_cell.length_a   1.000
_cell.length_b   1.000
_cell.length_c   1.000
_cell.angle_alpha   90.00
_cell.angle_beta   90.00
_cell.angle_gamma   90.00
#
_symmetry.space_group_name_H-M   'P 1'
#
loop_
_entity.id
_entity.type
_entity.pdbx_description
1 polymer ?
#
loop_
_entity_poly.entity_id
_entity_poly.type
_entity_poly.pdbx_seq_one_letter_code
_entity_poly.pdbx_strand_id
1 'polypeptide(L)'
;MTFLFNVIFRCLHMLMVVLPTQNAVTQWLRQRAEDALLMKRVSTDIRLAGDVVRKISRCAGDTVPGAESFVEYTLFYSAHSLGRGIFEGLSSRWPAWLLLALESRGACINEGIWCEGRSNGFRDAHDSRTADEYIRVITAER
;
A
#
# COMPACT_ATOMS: atom_id res chain seq x y z
N MET A 1 -53.55 -6.60 10.34
CA MET A 1 -52.47 -7.58 10.10
C MET A 1 -51.69 -7.28 8.82
N THR A 2 -52.35 -7.05 7.69
CA THR A 2 -51.72 -6.73 6.39
C THR A 2 -50.88 -5.44 6.37
N PHE A 3 -51.32 -4.38 7.05
CA PHE A 3 -50.60 -3.11 7.10
C PHE A 3 -49.22 -3.23 7.77
N LEU A 4 -49.16 -3.91 8.93
CA LEU A 4 -47.92 -4.14 9.67
C LEU A 4 -46.92 -4.96 8.85
N PHE A 5 -47.43 -5.97 8.14
CA PHE A 5 -46.63 -6.83 7.27
C PHE A 5 -46.01 -6.05 6.09
N ASN A 6 -46.77 -5.13 5.51
CA ASN A 6 -46.32 -4.31 4.39
C ASN A 6 -45.26 -3.27 4.81
N VAL A 7 -45.38 -2.73 6.03
CA VAL A 7 -44.37 -1.85 6.63
C VAL A 7 -43.08 -2.62 6.90
N ILE A 8 -43.16 -3.80 7.52
CA ILE A 8 -42.00 -4.66 7.78
C ILE A 8 -41.31 -5.06 6.47
N PHE A 9 -42.08 -5.43 5.45
CA PHE A 9 -41.53 -5.80 4.14
C PHE A 9 -40.81 -4.62 3.45
N ARG A 10 -41.38 -3.42 3.49
CA ARG A 10 -40.71 -2.21 2.95
C ARG A 10 -39.45 -1.86 3.74
N CYS A 11 -39.47 -2.00 5.06
CA CYS A 11 -38.28 -1.81 5.90
C CYS A 11 -37.19 -2.83 5.55
N LEU A 12 -37.53 -4.11 5.42
CA LEU A 12 -36.58 -5.16 5.02
C LEU A 12 -36.02 -4.93 3.62
N HIS A 13 -36.85 -4.53 2.67
CA HIS A 13 -36.43 -4.22 1.31
C HIS A 13 -35.49 -3.02 1.26
N MET A 14 -35.82 -1.93 1.97
CA MET A 14 -34.91 -0.79 2.14
C MET A 14 -33.61 -1.20 2.82
N LEU A 15 -33.66 -2.08 3.83
CA LEU A 15 -32.48 -2.59 4.50
C LEU A 15 -31.59 -3.39 3.54
N MET A 16 -32.17 -4.21 2.66
CA MET A 16 -31.46 -4.97 1.62
C MET A 16 -30.80 -4.06 0.58
N VAL A 17 -31.42 -2.92 0.26
CA VAL A 17 -30.90 -1.94 -0.70
C VAL A 17 -29.81 -1.05 -0.05
N VAL A 18 -29.93 -0.77 1.25
CA VAL A 18 -28.99 0.07 2.01
C VAL A 18 -27.80 -0.71 2.54
N LEU A 19 -27.96 -2.02 2.81
CA LEU A 19 -26.84 -2.91 3.10
C LEU A 19 -25.96 -2.94 1.84
N PRO A 20 -24.71 -2.44 1.91
CA PRO A 20 -23.80 -2.59 0.79
C PRO A 20 -23.72 -4.09 0.52
N THR A 21 -23.79 -4.48 -0.76
CA THR A 21 -23.67 -5.90 -1.14
C THR A 21 -22.51 -6.49 -0.35
N GLN A 22 -22.72 -7.64 0.32
CA GLN A 22 -21.71 -8.22 1.22
C GLN A 22 -20.33 -8.33 0.53
N ASN A 23 -20.32 -8.48 -0.79
CA ASN A 23 -19.14 -8.40 -1.64
C ASN A 23 -18.39 -7.05 -1.57
N ALA A 24 -19.08 -5.91 -1.62
CA ALA A 24 -18.46 -4.59 -1.50
C ALA A 24 -17.86 -4.36 -0.11
N VAL A 25 -18.55 -4.78 0.97
CA VAL A 25 -18.00 -4.71 2.34
C VAL A 25 -16.78 -5.60 2.49
N THR A 26 -16.83 -6.82 1.94
CA THR A 26 -15.70 -7.76 2.01
C THR A 26 -14.49 -7.26 1.23
N GLN A 27 -14.69 -6.72 0.02
CA GLN A 27 -13.62 -6.11 -0.77
C GLN A 27 -13.02 -4.89 -0.07
N TRP A 28 -13.86 -4.03 0.50
CA TRP A 28 -13.41 -2.87 1.27
C TRP A 28 -12.59 -3.29 2.51
N LEU A 29 -13.05 -4.28 3.27
CA LEU A 29 -12.32 -4.81 4.43
C LEU A 29 -10.99 -5.45 4.02
N ARG A 30 -10.97 -6.23 2.93
CA ARG A 30 -9.74 -6.81 2.39
C ARG A 30 -8.73 -5.72 2.04
N GLN A 31 -9.16 -4.69 1.32
CA GLN A 31 -8.29 -3.59 0.93
C GLN A 31 -7.74 -2.84 2.16
N ARG A 32 -8.57 -2.62 3.19
CA ARG A 32 -8.11 -2.02 4.46
C ARG A 32 -7.11 -2.89 5.21
N ALA A 33 -7.28 -4.21 5.17
CA ALA A 33 -6.33 -5.13 5.78
C ALA A 33 -4.98 -5.13 5.04
N GLU A 34 -5.02 -5.14 3.70
CA GLU A 34 -3.82 -5.04 2.85
C GLU A 34 -3.09 -3.71 3.08
N ASP A 35 -3.81 -2.60 3.11
CA ASP A 35 -3.27 -1.27 3.44
C ASP A 35 -2.56 -1.28 4.81
N ALA A 36 -3.17 -1.88 5.83
CA ALA A 36 -2.63 -1.93 7.19
C ALA A 36 -1.38 -2.81 7.30
N LEU A 37 -1.35 -3.94 6.60
CA LEU A 37 -0.18 -4.82 6.53
C LEU A 37 0.99 -4.11 5.82
N LEU A 38 0.70 -3.44 4.71
CA LEU A 38 1.68 -2.65 3.97
C LEU A 38 2.24 -1.52 4.83
N MET A 39 1.37 -0.81 5.57
CA MET A 39 1.75 0.28 6.46
C MET A 39 2.68 -0.22 7.59
N LYS A 40 2.32 -1.36 8.19
CA LYS A 40 3.12 -1.98 9.24
C LYS A 40 4.50 -2.39 8.72
N ARG A 41 4.57 -2.95 7.51
CA ARG A 41 5.84 -3.33 6.87
C ARG A 41 6.71 -2.09 6.62
N VAL A 42 6.18 -1.11 5.90
CA VAL A 42 6.93 0.11 5.53
C VAL A 42 7.41 0.88 6.77
N SER A 43 6.57 1.01 7.81
CA SER A 43 6.99 1.66 9.06
C SER A 43 8.11 0.91 9.79
N THR A 44 8.08 -0.42 9.74
CA THR A 44 9.14 -1.27 10.31
C THR A 44 10.44 -1.11 9.54
N ASP A 45 10.36 -1.09 8.21
CA ASP A 45 11.51 -0.97 7.31
C ASP A 45 12.19 0.40 7.44
N ILE A 46 11.42 1.48 7.51
CA ILE A 46 11.93 2.84 7.78
C ILE A 46 12.64 2.91 9.14
N ARG A 47 12.06 2.28 10.16
CA ARG A 47 12.66 2.24 11.50
C ARG A 47 13.98 1.48 11.47
N LEU A 48 13.99 0.30 10.86
CA LEU A 48 15.14 -0.57 10.74
C LEU A 48 16.29 0.11 9.97
N ALA A 49 16.00 0.71 8.82
CA ALA A 49 16.96 1.51 8.07
C ALA A 49 17.57 2.63 8.94
N GLY A 50 16.75 3.27 9.77
CA GLY A 50 17.20 4.31 10.70
C GLY A 50 18.03 3.84 11.87
N ASP A 51 17.75 2.64 12.37
CA ASP A 51 18.55 2.00 13.40
C ASP A 51 19.93 1.62 12.84
N VAL A 52 19.98 1.11 11.61
CA VAL A 52 21.23 0.78 10.91
C VAL A 52 22.07 2.04 10.67
N VAL A 53 21.48 3.10 10.10
CA VAL A 53 22.19 4.38 9.89
C VAL A 53 22.73 4.94 11.21
N ARG A 54 21.94 4.93 12.29
CA ARG A 54 22.39 5.37 13.63
C ARG A 54 23.50 4.51 14.19
N LYS A 55 23.52 3.21 13.87
CA LYS A 55 24.57 2.30 14.33
C LYS A 55 25.87 2.55 13.57
N ILE A 56 25.80 2.71 12.24
CA ILE A 56 26.95 3.07 11.41
C ILE A 56 27.58 4.38 11.90
N SER A 57 26.78 5.42 12.14
CA SER A 57 27.31 6.74 12.55
C SER A 57 27.98 6.73 13.92
N ARG A 58 27.54 5.86 14.84
CA ARG A 58 28.17 5.67 16.15
C ARG A 58 29.43 4.82 16.10
N CYS A 59 29.53 3.93 15.13
CA CYS A 59 30.65 3.02 14.92
C CYS A 59 31.66 3.57 13.90
N ALA A 60 31.82 4.90 13.76
CA ALA A 60 32.59 5.55 12.70
C ALA A 60 34.08 5.14 12.52
N GLY A 61 34.59 4.18 13.29
CA GLY A 61 35.89 3.51 13.08
C GLY A 61 35.80 2.07 12.53
N ASP A 62 34.66 1.38 12.66
CA ASP A 62 34.41 0.03 12.16
C ASP A 62 33.36 0.09 11.04
N THR A 63 33.81 -0.01 9.79
CA THR A 63 32.91 -0.14 8.64
C THR A 63 32.15 -1.46 8.74
N VAL A 64 30.83 -1.40 8.90
CA VAL A 64 29.97 -2.60 8.83
C VAL A 64 29.72 -2.91 7.36
N PRO A 65 30.31 -3.97 6.79
CA PRO A 65 30.20 -4.25 5.37
C PRO A 65 28.75 -4.50 4.97
N GLY A 66 28.30 -3.88 3.88
CA GLY A 66 26.94 -4.07 3.33
C GLY A 66 25.82 -3.33 4.08
N ALA A 67 26.11 -2.59 5.14
CA ALA A 67 25.09 -1.87 5.90
C ALA A 67 24.45 -0.72 5.09
N GLU A 68 25.23 -0.04 4.24
CA GLU A 68 24.73 0.97 3.31
C GLU A 68 23.81 0.33 2.26
N SER A 69 24.27 -0.73 1.58
CA SER A 69 23.47 -1.47 0.61
C SER A 69 22.17 -2.02 1.22
N PHE A 70 22.21 -2.49 2.47
CA PHE A 70 21.02 -2.92 3.19
C PHE A 70 20.00 -1.78 3.36
N VAL A 71 20.46 -0.59 3.74
CA VAL A 71 19.60 0.59 3.90
C VAL A 71 19.00 0.99 2.55
N GLU A 72 19.81 1.02 1.49
CA GLU A 72 19.36 1.34 0.14
C GLU A 72 18.27 0.36 -0.35
N TYR A 73 18.53 -0.94 -0.25
CA TYR A 73 17.55 -1.96 -0.66
C TYR A 73 16.25 -1.89 0.16
N THR A 74 16.37 -1.69 1.48
CA THR A 74 15.21 -1.62 2.37
C THR A 74 14.33 -0.41 2.02
N LEU A 75 14.94 0.75 1.79
CA LEU A 75 14.21 1.96 1.42
C LEU A 75 13.68 1.90 -0.02
N PHE A 76 14.41 1.26 -0.94
CA PHE A 76 13.94 0.98 -2.31
C PHE A 76 12.64 0.18 -2.31
N TYR A 77 12.60 -0.97 -1.63
CA TYR A 77 11.39 -1.79 -1.60
C TYR A 77 10.23 -1.14 -0.84
N SER A 78 10.54 -0.28 0.14
CA SER A 78 9.54 0.55 0.81
C SER A 78 8.93 1.58 -0.14
N ALA A 79 9.76 2.24 -0.96
CA ALA A 79 9.34 3.19 -1.98
C ALA A 79 8.53 2.52 -3.10
N HIS A 80 8.95 1.34 -3.55
CA HIS A 80 8.24 0.53 -4.54
C HIS A 80 6.85 0.13 -4.04
N SER A 81 6.79 -0.38 -2.80
CA SER A 81 5.53 -0.70 -2.12
C SER A 81 4.60 0.50 -2.01
N LEU A 82 5.14 1.68 -1.68
CA LEU A 82 4.38 2.91 -1.62
C LEU A 82 3.88 3.34 -3.00
N GLY A 83 4.73 3.29 -4.04
CA GLY A 83 4.36 3.65 -5.42
C GLY A 83 3.17 2.82 -5.91
N ARG A 84 3.20 1.51 -5.65
CA ARG A 84 2.07 0.62 -5.93
C ARG A 84 0.84 1.01 -5.14
N GLY A 85 1.01 1.34 -3.87
CA GLY A 85 -0.10 1.76 -3.03
C GLY A 85 -0.75 3.07 -3.48
N ILE A 86 0.04 4.08 -3.86
CA ILE A 86 -0.47 5.37 -4.34
C ILE A 86 -1.41 5.18 -5.53
N PHE A 87 -1.06 4.27 -6.45
CA PHE A 87 -1.93 3.91 -7.57
C PHE A 87 -3.30 3.37 -7.12
N GLU A 88 -3.34 2.62 -6.02
CA GLU A 88 -4.56 2.09 -5.40
C GLU A 88 -5.25 3.11 -4.46
N GLY A 89 -4.83 4.38 -4.49
CA GLY A 89 -5.40 5.48 -3.71
C GLY A 89 -4.95 5.57 -2.26
N LEU A 90 -3.85 4.90 -1.88
CA LEU A 90 -3.32 4.90 -0.51
C LEU A 90 -2.98 6.29 0.04
N SER A 91 -2.64 7.25 -0.81
CA SER A 91 -2.25 8.61 -0.39
C SER A 91 -3.34 9.30 0.44
N SER A 92 -4.61 8.93 0.25
CA SER A 92 -5.75 9.42 1.03
C SER A 92 -6.01 8.67 2.34
N ARG A 93 -5.38 7.50 2.54
CA ARG A 93 -5.69 6.55 3.62
C ARG A 93 -4.55 6.36 4.62
N TRP A 94 -3.32 6.71 4.23
CA TRP A 94 -2.14 6.62 5.10
C TRP A 94 -1.86 7.90 5.87
N PRO A 95 -1.27 7.78 7.06
CA PRO A 95 -0.93 8.95 7.85
C PRO A 95 0.27 9.71 7.23
N ALA A 96 0.15 11.03 7.14
CA ALA A 96 1.14 11.88 6.49
C ALA A 96 2.56 11.74 7.05
N TRP A 97 2.70 11.45 8.35
CA TRP A 97 4.00 11.27 8.99
C TRP A 97 4.79 10.10 8.40
N LEU A 98 4.12 9.04 7.95
CA LEU A 98 4.79 7.87 7.40
C LEU A 98 5.38 8.16 6.02
N LEU A 99 4.63 8.90 5.20
CA LEU A 99 5.08 9.37 3.89
C LEU A 99 6.29 10.30 4.07
N LEU A 100 6.17 11.29 4.97
CA LEU A 100 7.26 12.23 5.25
C LEU A 100 8.52 11.52 5.78
N ALA A 101 8.37 10.52 6.66
CA ALA A 101 9.49 9.76 7.19
C ALA A 101 10.19 8.94 6.09
N LEU A 102 9.41 8.35 5.18
CA LEU A 102 9.97 7.60 4.06
C LEU A 102 10.73 8.51 3.09
N GLU A 103 10.14 9.64 2.70
CA GLU A 103 10.77 10.66 1.85
C GLU A 103 12.06 11.21 2.47
N SER A 104 12.00 11.58 3.76
CA SER A 104 13.15 12.11 4.48
C SER A 104 14.33 11.13 4.52
N ARG A 105 14.04 9.82 4.61
CA ARG A 105 15.07 8.78 4.65
C ARG A 105 15.55 8.38 3.26
N GLY A 106 14.65 8.37 2.28
CA GLY A 106 14.96 8.17 0.87
C GLY A 106 15.91 9.22 0.32
N ALA A 107 15.78 10.47 0.77
CA ALA A 107 16.69 11.56 0.42
C ALA A 107 18.15 11.34 0.89
N CYS A 108 18.40 10.36 1.78
CA CYS A 108 19.74 10.05 2.27
C CYS A 108 20.43 8.91 1.50
N ILE A 109 19.77 8.28 0.52
CA ILE A 109 20.34 7.21 -0.30
C ILE A 109 20.58 7.68 -1.74
N ASN A 110 21.19 6.83 -2.57
CA ASN A 110 21.41 7.12 -4.00
C ASN A 110 20.11 7.58 -4.69
N GLU A 111 20.16 8.79 -5.27
CA GLU A 111 19.00 9.44 -5.91
C GLU A 111 18.42 8.60 -7.05
N GLY A 112 19.27 7.96 -7.86
CA GLY A 112 18.83 7.08 -8.95
C GLY A 112 18.03 5.89 -8.43
N ILE A 113 18.55 5.20 -7.41
CA ILE A 113 17.89 4.05 -6.78
C ILE A 113 16.56 4.49 -6.14
N TRP A 114 16.55 5.63 -5.44
CA TRP A 114 15.35 6.18 -4.83
C TRP A 114 14.25 6.50 -5.84
N CYS A 115 14.61 7.23 -6.90
CA CYS A 115 13.70 7.60 -7.99
C CYS A 115 13.16 6.36 -8.74
N GLU A 116 14.02 5.37 -8.97
CA GLU A 116 13.64 4.10 -9.58
C GLU A 116 12.62 3.34 -8.72
N GLY A 117 12.87 3.17 -7.43
CA GLY A 117 11.96 2.49 -6.52
C GLY A 117 10.57 3.12 -6.50
N ARG A 118 10.50 4.46 -6.37
CA ARG A 118 9.23 5.20 -6.42
C ARG A 118 8.48 5.04 -7.74
N SER A 119 9.20 5.16 -8.85
CA SER A 119 8.59 5.20 -10.19
C SER A 119 8.15 3.83 -10.66
N ASN A 120 8.97 2.80 -10.43
CA ASN A 120 8.67 1.42 -10.82
C ASN A 120 7.48 0.88 -10.02
N GLY A 121 7.40 1.16 -8.73
CA GLY A 121 6.25 0.75 -7.92
C GLY A 121 4.92 1.23 -8.49
N PHE A 122 4.87 2.46 -9.00
CA PHE A 122 3.68 3.02 -9.65
C PHE A 122 3.41 2.40 -11.02
N ARG A 123 4.46 2.23 -11.85
CA ARG A 123 4.34 1.64 -13.21
C ARG A 123 3.88 0.19 -13.18
N ASP A 124 4.50 -0.64 -12.36
CA ASP A 124 4.18 -2.07 -12.24
C ASP A 124 2.73 -2.28 -11.78
N ALA A 125 2.25 -1.41 -10.89
CA ALA A 125 0.86 -1.42 -10.46
C ALA A 125 -0.10 -1.10 -11.60
N HIS A 126 0.24 -0.13 -12.46
CA HIS A 126 -0.55 0.19 -13.64
C HIS A 126 -0.60 -0.96 -14.64
N ASP A 127 0.55 -1.56 -14.95
CA ASP A 127 0.68 -2.68 -15.89
C ASP A 127 -0.08 -3.92 -15.43
N SER A 128 -0.10 -4.20 -14.13
CA SER A 128 -0.85 -5.34 -13.57
C SER A 128 -2.36 -5.22 -13.78
N ARG A 129 -2.90 -3.99 -13.77
CA ARG A 129 -4.33 -3.74 -13.97
C ARG A 129 -4.73 -3.85 -15.43
N THR A 130 -3.91 -3.33 -16.35
CA THR A 130 -4.13 -3.50 -17.81
C THR A 130 -3.96 -4.95 -18.24
N ALA A 131 -3.08 -5.72 -17.60
CA ALA A 131 -2.98 -7.16 -17.83
C ALA A 131 -4.28 -7.90 -17.44
N ASP A 132 -4.87 -7.58 -16.28
CA ASP A 132 -6.16 -8.15 -15.87
C ASP A 132 -7.30 -7.77 -16.82
N GLU A 133 -7.29 -6.56 -17.37
CA GLU A 133 -8.27 -6.10 -18.36
C GLU A 133 -8.10 -6.82 -19.70
N TYR A 134 -6.87 -6.99 -20.17
CA TYR A 134 -6.57 -7.76 -21.39
C TYR A 134 -6.99 -9.23 -21.27
N ILE A 135 -6.73 -9.86 -20.12
CA ILE A 135 -7.15 -11.23 -19.83
C ILE A 135 -8.68 -11.32 -19.78
N ARG A 136 -9.37 -10.34 -19.19
CA ARG A 136 -10.84 -10.27 -19.18
C ARG A 136 -11.45 -10.11 -20.57
N VAL A 137 -10.85 -9.28 -21.43
CA VAL A 137 -11.30 -9.12 -22.82
C VAL A 137 -11.16 -10.43 -23.60
N ILE A 138 -10.01 -11.11 -23.48
CA ILE A 138 -9.76 -12.40 -24.15
C ILE A 138 -10.72 -13.49 -23.65
N THR A 139 -11.05 -13.49 -22.35
CA THR A 139 -11.96 -14.50 -21.78
C THR A 139 -13.43 -14.18 -21.98
N ALA A 140 -13.80 -12.92 -22.27
CA ALA A 140 -15.18 -12.53 -22.59
C ALA A 140 -15.54 -12.73 -24.07
N GLU A 141 -14.55 -12.83 -24.97
CA GLU A 141 -14.75 -13.14 -26.39
C GLU A 141 -14.80 -14.66 -26.70
N ARG A 142 -14.86 -15.51 -25.68
CA ARG A 142 -14.86 -16.97 -25.79
C ARG A 142 -16.10 -17.60 -25.17
#